data_AF-A0A1W2LKM0-F1
#
_entry.id   AF-A0A1W2LKM0-F1
#
_cell.length_a   1.000
_cell.length_b   1.000
_cell.length_c   1.000
_cell.angle_alpha   90.00
_cell.angle_beta   90.00
_cell.angle_gamma   90.00
#
_symmetry.space_group_name_H-M   'P 1'
#
loop_
_entity.id
_entity.type
_entity.pdbx_description
1 polymer ?
#
loop_
_entity_poly.entity_id
_entity_poly.type
_entity_poly.pdbx_seq_one_letter_code
_entity_poly.pdbx_strand_id
1 'polypeptide(L)'
;MGRVIAAGVALGLCAVLLGAPPAGADDVARGKLDLAVTLDDRPIANATVMIDPAKQVELTVTATNSGGTALKVRSVRVSGVALALTFFAYDTTAPFEVPAHSRVTRTFVLDMADLSGQAIGLLPSTVELLDAQRGTLGEATTVADIRGSFWSVYGAFGLAMLVLTVLAWLTALLALARHRLPANRWRRGLRFLPAGFGTGLVAVVSLSVLRLVPPEPAIEIPVVLGAAVIAFLLGYLTPHPAPGPGGDETVRFPDATKEFNR
;
A
#
# COMPACT_ATOMS: atom_id res chain seq x y z
N MET A 1 20.13 26.81 -4.28
CA MET A 1 20.50 25.41 -3.95
C MET A 1 19.30 24.49 -3.73
N GLY A 2 18.18 24.93 -3.13
CA GLY A 2 17.00 24.06 -2.88
C GLY A 2 16.22 23.55 -4.11
N ARG A 3 16.37 24.15 -5.30
CA ARG A 3 15.67 23.72 -6.53
C ARG A 3 16.34 22.53 -7.23
N VAL A 4 17.62 22.30 -6.95
CA VAL A 4 18.40 21.19 -7.53
C VAL A 4 18.18 19.89 -6.74
N ILE A 5 17.96 20.01 -5.44
CA ILE A 5 17.65 18.89 -4.54
C ILE A 5 16.26 18.32 -4.85
N ALA A 6 15.27 19.17 -5.15
CA ALA A 6 13.93 18.72 -5.51
C ALA A 6 13.87 17.95 -6.85
N ALA A 7 14.74 18.30 -7.81
CA ALA A 7 14.85 17.59 -9.08
C ALA A 7 15.58 16.25 -8.93
N GLY A 8 16.59 16.17 -8.04
CA GLY A 8 17.29 14.92 -7.72
C GLY A 8 16.41 13.88 -7.04
N VAL A 9 15.51 14.29 -6.13
CA VAL A 9 14.56 13.38 -5.47
C VAL A 9 13.47 12.88 -6.43
N ALA A 10 13.01 13.73 -7.35
CA ALA A 10 12.00 13.33 -8.35
C ALA A 10 12.55 12.36 -9.41
N LEU A 11 13.81 12.52 -9.83
CA LEU A 11 14.48 11.58 -10.74
C LEU A 11 14.85 10.25 -10.06
N GLY A 12 15.19 10.29 -8.76
CA GLY A 12 15.42 9.08 -7.97
C GLY A 12 14.18 8.21 -7.81
N LEU A 13 12.99 8.81 -7.64
CA LEU A 13 11.73 8.06 -7.52
C LEU A 13 11.29 7.40 -8.84
N CYS A 14 11.51 8.05 -9.99
CA CYS A 14 11.16 7.47 -11.30
C CYS A 14 12.10 6.32 -11.71
N ALA A 15 13.37 6.36 -11.31
CA ALA A 15 14.32 5.27 -11.61
C ALA A 15 14.03 3.99 -10.80
N VAL A 16 13.45 4.11 -9.60
CA VAL A 16 13.05 2.96 -8.78
C VAL A 16 11.76 2.31 -9.30
N LEU A 17 10.89 3.06 -9.98
CA LEU A 17 9.62 2.55 -10.54
C LEU A 17 9.76 1.85 -11.90
N LEU A 18 10.88 2.03 -12.61
CA LEU A 18 11.07 1.52 -13.99
C LEU A 18 12.16 0.45 -14.13
N GLY A 19 12.86 0.11 -13.04
CA GLY A 19 14.08 -0.72 -13.09
C GLY A 19 14.05 -2.00 -12.26
N ALA A 20 12.93 -2.37 -11.63
CA ALA A 20 12.85 -3.66 -10.94
C ALA A 20 12.81 -4.78 -12.00
N PRO A 21 13.83 -5.65 -12.09
CA PRO A 21 13.71 -6.85 -12.92
C PRO A 21 12.57 -7.70 -12.37
N PRO A 22 11.79 -8.39 -13.23
CA PRO A 22 10.84 -9.38 -12.75
C PRO A 22 11.61 -10.49 -12.03
N ALA A 23 11.56 -10.47 -10.69
CA ALA A 23 11.95 -11.62 -9.89
C ALA A 23 10.84 -12.66 -10.03
N GLY A 24 10.93 -13.51 -11.06
CA GLY A 24 9.88 -14.48 -11.35
C GLY A 24 10.24 -15.37 -12.52
N ALA A 25 11.30 -16.17 -12.38
CA ALA A 25 11.65 -17.18 -13.38
C ALA A 25 12.22 -18.46 -12.75
N ASP A 26 11.73 -18.83 -11.56
CA ASP A 26 12.11 -20.08 -10.89
C ASP A 26 10.89 -20.92 -10.43
N ASP A 27 9.69 -20.45 -10.77
CA ASP A 27 8.40 -20.90 -10.22
C ASP A 27 7.76 -22.07 -11.02
N VAL A 28 8.36 -22.44 -12.15
CA VAL A 28 7.83 -23.45 -13.09
C VAL A 28 8.57 -24.80 -12.97
N ALA A 29 9.74 -24.84 -12.33
CA ALA A 29 10.57 -26.05 -12.23
C ALA A 29 10.43 -26.82 -10.89
N ARG A 30 9.86 -26.19 -9.86
CA ARG A 30 9.55 -26.85 -8.58
C ARG A 30 8.08 -27.22 -8.60
N GLY A 31 7.75 -28.51 -8.56
CA GLY A 31 6.35 -28.95 -8.53
C GLY A 31 5.56 -28.21 -7.44
N LYS A 32 4.40 -27.64 -7.78
CA LYS A 32 3.55 -26.93 -6.82
C LYS A 32 2.71 -27.92 -6.02
N LEU A 33 2.65 -27.69 -4.71
CA LEU A 33 1.76 -28.36 -3.77
C LEU A 33 0.40 -27.66 -3.81
N ASP A 34 -0.66 -28.45 -3.91
CA ASP A 34 -2.01 -27.97 -3.63
C ASP A 34 -2.20 -27.90 -2.11
N LEU A 35 -2.66 -26.75 -1.62
CA LEU A 35 -2.62 -26.39 -0.20
C LEU A 35 -4.04 -26.17 0.34
N ALA A 36 -4.45 -27.01 1.29
CA ALA A 36 -5.65 -26.80 2.08
C ALA A 36 -5.25 -26.45 3.51
N VAL A 37 -5.65 -25.27 3.98
CA VAL A 37 -5.29 -24.77 5.30
C VAL A 37 -6.55 -24.49 6.12
N THR A 38 -6.52 -24.90 7.38
CA THR A 38 -7.51 -24.54 8.38
C THR A 38 -6.85 -23.80 9.54
N LEU A 39 -7.57 -22.84 10.11
CA LEU A 39 -7.24 -22.13 11.33
C LEU A 39 -8.32 -22.44 12.36
N ASP A 40 -7.98 -23.01 13.52
CA ASP A 40 -8.92 -23.46 14.55
C ASP A 40 -10.08 -24.29 13.94
N ASP A 41 -9.73 -25.30 13.14
CA ASP A 41 -10.63 -26.18 12.38
C ASP A 41 -11.52 -25.52 11.31
N ARG A 42 -11.30 -24.24 10.99
CA ARG A 42 -12.04 -23.53 9.92
C ARG A 42 -11.19 -23.34 8.67
N PRO A 43 -11.69 -23.70 7.48
CA PRO A 43 -10.96 -23.46 6.24
C PRO A 43 -10.74 -21.96 6.01
N ILE A 44 -9.54 -21.57 5.59
CA ILE A 44 -9.19 -20.16 5.37
C ILE A 44 -9.51 -19.67 3.96
N ALA A 45 -9.71 -20.59 3.02
CA ALA A 45 -9.92 -20.29 1.61
C ALA A 45 -11.21 -19.49 1.40
N ASN A 46 -11.08 -18.30 0.77
CA ASN A 46 -12.18 -17.36 0.54
C ASN A 46 -12.96 -16.96 1.80
N ALA A 47 -12.33 -17.05 2.97
CA ALA A 47 -12.93 -16.70 4.25
C ALA A 47 -12.16 -15.58 4.93
N THR A 48 -12.86 -14.84 5.79
CA THR A 48 -12.23 -13.94 6.77
C THR A 48 -12.07 -14.69 8.08
N VAL A 49 -10.85 -14.78 8.59
CA VAL A 49 -10.53 -15.55 9.79
C VAL A 49 -10.09 -14.61 10.91
N MET A 50 -10.74 -14.72 12.06
CA MET A 50 -10.42 -13.89 13.22
C MET A 50 -9.15 -14.41 13.92
N ILE A 51 -8.20 -13.52 14.17
CA ILE A 51 -6.99 -13.81 14.95
C ILE A 51 -7.03 -12.95 16.22
N ASP A 52 -7.06 -13.61 17.37
CA ASP A 52 -6.97 -12.99 18.70
C ASP A 52 -5.53 -13.16 19.22
N PRO A 53 -4.72 -12.09 19.28
CA PRO A 53 -3.34 -12.19 19.77
C PRO A 53 -3.23 -12.71 21.22
N ALA A 54 -4.30 -12.64 22.01
CA ALA A 54 -4.28 -13.17 23.38
C ALA A 54 -4.43 -14.70 23.46
N LYS A 55 -4.63 -15.37 22.32
CA LYS A 55 -4.87 -16.82 22.24
C LYS A 55 -3.88 -17.45 21.28
N GLN A 56 -3.51 -18.70 21.59
CA GLN A 56 -2.82 -19.55 20.63
C GLN A 56 -3.80 -19.97 19.55
N VAL A 57 -3.28 -20.11 18.34
CA VAL A 57 -4.05 -20.46 17.14
C VAL A 57 -3.54 -21.78 16.61
N GLU A 58 -4.43 -22.69 16.26
CA GLU A 58 -4.08 -23.96 15.65
C GLU A 58 -4.14 -23.84 14.12
N LEU A 59 -2.98 -23.90 13.47
CA LEU A 59 -2.83 -23.92 12.03
C LEU A 59 -2.66 -25.37 11.56
N THR A 60 -3.69 -25.92 10.92
CA THR A 60 -3.61 -27.24 10.27
C THR A 60 -3.42 -27.07 8.78
N VAL A 61 -2.28 -27.56 8.28
CA VAL A 61 -1.89 -27.49 6.88
C VAL A 61 -1.96 -28.88 6.28
N THR A 62 -2.71 -29.01 5.20
CA THR A 62 -2.74 -30.23 4.41
C THR A 62 -2.20 -29.96 3.01
N ALA A 63 -1.02 -30.52 2.74
CA ALA A 63 -0.32 -30.41 1.47
C ALA A 63 -0.57 -31.64 0.61
N THR A 64 -0.97 -31.43 -0.64
CA THR A 64 -1.18 -32.50 -1.62
C THR A 64 -0.17 -32.35 -2.75
N ASN A 65 0.65 -33.37 -2.96
CA ASN A 65 1.62 -33.42 -4.05
C ASN A 65 1.06 -34.28 -5.19
N SER A 66 0.63 -33.63 -6.26
CA SER A 66 0.19 -34.31 -7.50
C SER A 66 1.34 -34.65 -8.44
N GLY A 67 2.55 -34.16 -8.17
CA GLY A 67 3.75 -34.40 -8.95
C GLY A 67 4.39 -35.77 -8.72
N GLY A 68 5.35 -36.10 -9.61
CA GLY A 68 6.06 -37.38 -9.61
C GLY A 68 7.33 -37.43 -8.74
N THR A 69 7.70 -36.34 -8.08
CA THR A 69 8.87 -36.26 -7.19
C THR A 69 8.46 -35.83 -5.79
N ALA A 70 9.17 -36.33 -4.77
CA ALA A 70 8.93 -35.91 -3.40
C ALA A 70 9.41 -34.48 -3.16
N LEU A 71 8.61 -33.69 -2.45
CA LEU A 71 8.88 -32.28 -2.16
C LEU A 71 9.17 -32.11 -0.68
N LYS A 72 10.27 -31.41 -0.36
CA LYS A 72 10.72 -31.19 1.02
C LYS A 72 10.33 -29.79 1.47
N VAL A 73 9.42 -29.74 2.43
CA VAL A 73 9.01 -28.51 3.12
C VAL A 73 9.96 -28.30 4.29
N ARG A 74 10.50 -27.08 4.41
CA ARG A 74 11.36 -26.69 5.53
C ARG A 74 10.58 -25.92 6.59
N SER A 75 9.74 -24.99 6.17
CA SER A 75 9.03 -24.09 7.06
C SER A 75 7.69 -23.67 6.48
N VAL A 76 6.77 -23.31 7.37
CA VAL A 76 5.50 -22.68 7.04
C VAL A 76 5.57 -21.22 7.44
N ARG A 77 5.26 -20.32 6.51
CA ARG A 77 5.18 -18.88 6.76
C ARG A 77 3.72 -18.45 6.79
N VAL A 78 3.34 -17.72 7.83
CA VAL A 78 2.09 -16.96 7.86
C VAL A 78 2.44 -15.49 7.83
N SER A 79 1.98 -14.76 6.83
CA SER A 79 2.29 -13.34 6.69
C SER A 79 1.03 -12.52 6.43
N GLY A 80 1.06 -11.24 6.83
CA GLY A 80 0.00 -10.28 6.52
C GLY A 80 0.57 -9.01 5.93
N VAL A 81 -0.07 -8.55 4.86
CA VAL A 81 0.38 -7.43 4.03
C VAL A 81 -0.73 -6.40 3.93
N ALA A 82 -0.36 -5.12 4.01
CA ALA A 82 -1.24 -4.03 3.61
C ALA A 82 -0.41 -2.98 2.85
N LEU A 83 -0.97 -2.40 1.80
CA LEU A 83 -0.30 -1.36 0.99
C LEU A 83 1.11 -1.80 0.50
N ALA A 84 1.23 -3.06 0.08
CA ALA A 84 2.50 -3.72 -0.31
C ALA A 84 3.60 -3.78 0.78
N LEU A 85 3.25 -3.55 2.05
CA LEU A 85 4.16 -3.68 3.19
C LEU A 85 3.74 -4.87 4.06
N THR A 86 4.71 -5.72 4.41
CA THR A 86 4.51 -6.82 5.36
C THR A 86 4.49 -6.27 6.78
N PHE A 87 3.37 -6.43 7.49
CA PHE A 87 3.23 -5.98 8.88
C PHE A 87 3.59 -7.06 9.89
N PHE A 88 3.38 -8.32 9.54
CA PHE A 88 3.82 -9.46 10.33
C PHE A 88 4.18 -10.63 9.42
N ALA A 89 5.12 -11.45 9.89
CA ALA A 89 5.50 -12.71 9.27
C ALA A 89 5.98 -13.66 10.36
N TYR A 90 5.31 -14.80 10.50
CA TYR A 90 5.66 -15.86 11.44
C TYR A 90 6.17 -17.07 10.65
N ASP A 91 7.44 -17.40 10.86
CA ASP A 91 8.10 -18.55 10.25
C ASP A 91 8.16 -19.71 11.24
N THR A 92 7.38 -20.76 11.00
CA THR A 92 7.44 -22.00 11.79
C THR A 92 8.32 -23.01 11.07
N THR A 93 9.49 -23.32 11.64
CA THR A 93 10.40 -24.32 11.07
C THR A 93 10.01 -25.70 11.56
N ALA A 94 9.39 -26.48 10.67
CA ALA A 94 9.01 -27.86 10.94
C ALA A 94 9.19 -28.66 9.65
N PRO A 95 10.37 -29.25 9.44
CA PRO A 95 10.66 -29.91 8.18
C PRO A 95 9.83 -31.19 8.03
N PHE A 96 9.19 -31.35 6.88
CA PHE A 96 8.52 -32.58 6.49
C PHE A 96 8.59 -32.78 4.98
N GLU A 97 8.42 -34.02 4.55
CA GLU A 97 8.42 -34.39 3.14
C GLU A 97 7.01 -34.78 2.71
N VAL A 98 6.62 -34.36 1.51
CA VAL A 98 5.37 -34.75 0.86
C VAL A 98 5.75 -35.66 -0.32
N PRO A 99 5.63 -36.99 -0.16
CA PRO A 99 5.92 -37.94 -1.23
C PRO A 99 5.13 -37.67 -2.51
N ALA A 100 5.62 -38.15 -3.64
CA ALA A 100 4.92 -38.08 -4.91
C ALA A 100 3.52 -38.72 -4.81
N HIS A 101 2.53 -38.10 -5.46
CA HIS A 101 1.13 -38.56 -5.50
C HIS A 101 0.50 -38.81 -4.13
N SER A 102 0.93 -38.06 -3.10
CA SER A 102 0.49 -38.27 -1.72
C SER A 102 0.04 -36.97 -1.07
N ARG A 103 -0.61 -37.11 0.09
CA ARG A 103 -1.10 -36.01 0.92
C ARG A 103 -0.58 -36.14 2.33
N VAL A 104 -0.12 -35.03 2.91
CA VAL A 104 0.39 -34.97 4.28
C VAL A 104 -0.29 -33.84 5.02
N THR A 105 -0.79 -34.13 6.23
CA THR A 105 -1.37 -33.15 7.13
C THR A 105 -0.44 -32.90 8.31
N ARG A 106 -0.22 -31.62 8.64
CA ARG A 106 0.56 -31.17 9.80
C ARG A 106 -0.19 -30.08 10.54
N THR A 107 -0.10 -30.13 11.85
CA THR A 107 -0.73 -29.17 12.74
C THR A 107 0.36 -28.41 13.48
N PHE A 108 0.23 -27.09 13.51
CA PHE A 108 1.15 -26.15 14.14
C PHE A 108 0.38 -25.27 15.11
N VAL A 109 0.85 -25.18 16.35
CA VAL A 109 0.30 -24.22 17.31
C VAL A 109 1.12 -22.96 17.20
N LEU A 110 0.47 -21.86 16.82
CA LEU A 110 1.08 -20.55 16.63
C LEU A 110 0.78 -19.67 17.82
N ASP A 111 1.84 -19.18 18.47
CA ASP A 111 1.74 -18.09 19.43
C ASP A 111 1.93 -16.76 18.69
N MET A 112 0.87 -15.94 18.65
CA MET A 112 0.83 -14.66 17.95
C MET A 112 0.69 -13.48 18.92
N ALA A 113 1.17 -13.59 20.15
CA ALA A 113 1.08 -12.53 21.16
C ALA A 113 1.60 -11.16 20.66
N ASP A 114 2.70 -11.16 19.91
CA ASP A 114 3.33 -9.95 19.36
C ASP A 114 2.46 -9.24 18.31
N LEU A 115 1.49 -9.96 17.71
CA LEU A 115 0.59 -9.41 16.70
C LEU A 115 -0.24 -8.25 17.26
N SER A 116 -0.49 -8.24 18.56
CA SER A 116 -1.19 -7.16 19.27
C SER A 116 -0.52 -5.79 19.08
N GLY A 117 0.81 -5.76 19.02
CA GLY A 117 1.61 -4.56 18.79
C GLY A 117 1.92 -4.28 17.32
N GLN A 118 1.65 -5.21 16.41
CA GLN A 118 2.04 -5.12 15.01
C GLN A 118 0.89 -4.67 14.10
N ALA A 119 -0.30 -5.27 14.25
CA ALA A 119 -1.40 -5.06 13.32
C ALA A 119 -2.77 -4.97 14.02
N ILE A 120 -3.74 -4.36 13.33
CA ILE A 120 -5.15 -4.28 13.75
C ILE A 120 -6.05 -4.19 12.51
N GLY A 121 -7.22 -4.81 12.58
CA GLY A 121 -8.23 -4.75 11.50
C GLY A 121 -8.06 -5.86 10.47
N LEU A 122 -8.60 -5.62 9.27
CA LEU A 122 -8.57 -6.59 8.18
C LEU A 122 -7.27 -6.51 7.38
N LEU A 123 -6.49 -7.59 7.36
CA LEU A 123 -5.26 -7.70 6.58
C LEU A 123 -5.30 -8.91 5.64
N PRO A 124 -5.10 -8.72 4.32
CA PRO A 124 -4.75 -9.79 3.41
C PRO A 124 -3.57 -10.58 3.97
N SER A 125 -3.74 -11.89 4.07
CA SER A 125 -2.77 -12.79 4.69
C SER A 125 -2.53 -14.02 3.82
N THR A 126 -1.30 -14.51 3.84
CA THR A 126 -0.87 -15.67 3.07
C THR A 126 -0.28 -16.72 3.99
N VAL A 127 -0.58 -17.99 3.70
CA VAL A 127 0.08 -19.15 4.30
C VAL A 127 0.88 -19.83 3.21
N GLU A 128 2.20 -19.83 3.36
CA GLU A 128 3.15 -20.34 2.37
C GLU A 128 3.91 -21.55 2.93
N LEU A 129 4.07 -22.58 2.12
CA LEU A 129 5.03 -23.65 2.36
C LEU A 129 6.34 -23.32 1.66
N LEU A 130 7.43 -23.28 2.42
CA LEU A 130 8.75 -22.88 1.92
C LEU A 130 9.70 -24.08 1.89
N ASP A 131 10.52 -24.15 0.84
CA ASP A 131 11.61 -25.11 0.71
C ASP A 131 12.89 -24.69 1.47
N ALA A 132 13.98 -25.44 1.28
CA ALA A 132 15.26 -25.13 1.91
C ALA A 132 15.86 -23.77 1.48
N GLN A 133 15.58 -23.34 0.26
CA GLN A 133 16.02 -22.10 -0.38
C GLN A 133 15.05 -20.93 -0.15
N ARG A 134 13.98 -21.12 0.64
CA ARG A 134 12.86 -20.18 0.81
C ARG A 134 12.03 -19.96 -0.47
N GLY A 135 12.08 -20.89 -1.41
CA GLY A 135 11.17 -20.94 -2.55
C GLY A 135 9.78 -21.42 -2.10
N THR A 136 8.74 -20.81 -2.64
CA THR A 136 7.35 -21.17 -2.35
C THR A 136 6.97 -22.45 -3.07
N LEU A 137 6.57 -23.47 -2.31
CA LEU A 137 6.09 -24.76 -2.81
C LEU A 137 4.57 -24.78 -2.96
N GLY A 138 3.85 -24.02 -2.15
CA GLY A 138 2.40 -23.90 -2.19
C GLY A 138 1.95 -22.72 -1.34
N GLU A 139 0.82 -22.13 -1.69
CA GLU A 139 0.29 -20.91 -1.05
C GLU A 139 -1.22 -21.01 -0.89
N ALA A 140 -1.74 -20.48 0.22
CA ALA A 140 -3.15 -20.24 0.44
C ALA A 140 -3.37 -18.81 0.95
N THR A 141 -4.26 -18.08 0.29
CA THR A 141 -4.59 -16.69 0.61
C THR A 141 -5.87 -16.60 1.44
N THR A 142 -5.92 -15.66 2.38
CA THR A 142 -7.09 -15.40 3.23
C THR A 142 -7.11 -13.94 3.69
N VAL A 143 -8.17 -13.51 4.37
CA VAL A 143 -8.22 -12.21 5.05
C VAL A 143 -8.21 -12.46 6.56
N ALA A 144 -7.20 -11.95 7.26
CA ALA A 144 -7.14 -12.03 8.71
C ALA A 144 -7.87 -10.82 9.34
N ASP A 145 -8.81 -11.07 10.24
CA ASP A 145 -9.43 -10.07 11.11
C ASP A 145 -8.69 -10.02 12.46
N ILE A 146 -7.74 -9.09 12.56
CA ILE A 146 -6.79 -9.02 13.67
C ILE A 146 -7.35 -8.15 14.80
N ARG A 147 -7.44 -8.73 16.01
CA ARG A 147 -7.89 -8.05 17.24
C ARG A 147 -6.73 -7.47 18.04
N GLY A 148 -5.82 -6.76 17.35
CA GLY A 148 -4.69 -6.10 17.98
C GLY A 148 -5.03 -4.72 18.57
N SER A 149 -3.98 -3.98 18.93
CA SER A 149 -4.08 -2.66 19.54
C SER A 149 -4.19 -1.54 18.50
N PHE A 150 -4.93 -0.47 18.85
CA PHE A 150 -4.94 0.78 18.07
C PHE A 150 -3.56 1.45 18.01
N TRP A 151 -2.71 1.19 19.00
CA TRP A 151 -1.33 1.68 19.06
C TRP A 151 -0.32 0.73 18.38
N SER A 152 -0.81 -0.24 17.61
CA SER A 152 0.06 -1.12 16.82
C SER A 152 0.85 -0.35 15.76
N VAL A 153 1.89 -0.95 15.22
CA VAL A 153 2.70 -0.37 14.12
C VAL A 153 1.81 0.04 12.95
N TYR A 154 0.84 -0.81 12.57
CA TYR A 154 -0.14 -0.48 11.52
C TYR A 154 -1.03 0.72 11.89
N GLY A 155 -1.53 0.76 13.13
CA GLY A 155 -2.35 1.89 13.61
C GLY A 155 -1.58 3.21 13.67
N ALA A 156 -0.35 3.18 14.18
CA ALA A 156 0.55 4.33 14.23
C ALA A 156 0.93 4.82 12.82
N PHE A 157 1.16 3.90 11.88
CA PHE A 157 1.38 4.22 10.47
C PHE A 157 0.17 4.94 9.87
N GLY A 158 -1.05 4.42 10.10
CA GLY A 158 -2.29 5.07 9.68
C GLY A 158 -2.45 6.49 10.26
N LEU A 159 -2.13 6.66 11.55
CA LEU A 159 -2.18 7.96 12.21
C LEU A 159 -1.16 8.95 11.64
N ALA A 160 0.08 8.52 11.40
CA ALA A 160 1.11 9.35 10.78
C ALA A 160 0.68 9.79 9.37
N MET A 161 0.11 8.88 8.57
CA MET A 161 -0.45 9.22 7.26
C MET A 161 -1.59 10.22 7.36
N LEU A 162 -2.48 10.08 8.35
CA LEU A 162 -3.56 11.03 8.60
C LEU A 162 -3.00 12.43 8.88
N VAL A 163 -2.02 12.55 9.77
CA VAL A 163 -1.38 13.84 10.10
C VAL A 163 -0.74 14.47 8.86
N LEU A 164 0.02 13.69 8.08
CA LEU A 164 0.65 14.19 6.85
C LEU A 164 -0.40 14.63 5.82
N THR A 165 -1.51 13.90 5.71
CA THR A 165 -2.63 14.24 4.82
C THR A 165 -3.30 15.54 5.25
N VAL A 166 -3.56 15.72 6.54
CA VAL A 166 -4.10 16.97 7.09
C VAL A 166 -3.16 18.13 6.81
N LEU A 167 -1.85 17.97 7.01
CA LEU A 167 -0.86 19.00 6.68
C LEU A 167 -0.83 19.31 5.17
N ALA A 168 -0.92 18.30 4.32
CA ALA A 168 -1.01 18.48 2.87
C ALA A 168 -2.24 19.31 2.49
N TRP A 169 -3.41 19.02 3.06
CA TRP A 169 -4.62 19.82 2.88
C TRP A 169 -4.45 21.25 3.40
N LEU A 170 -3.95 21.43 4.61
CA LEU A 170 -3.72 22.75 5.20
C LEU A 170 -2.79 23.60 4.33
N THR A 171 -1.69 23.05 3.82
CA THR A 171 -0.78 23.81 2.96
C THR A 171 -1.42 24.20 1.62
N ALA A 172 -2.24 23.33 1.03
CA ALA A 172 -2.98 23.62 -0.20
C ALA A 172 -4.05 24.70 0.02
N LEU A 173 -4.83 24.57 1.10
CA LEU A 173 -5.90 25.51 1.47
C LEU A 173 -5.34 26.87 1.91
N LEU A 174 -4.24 26.90 2.67
CA LEU A 174 -3.56 28.15 3.04
C LEU A 174 -2.97 28.85 1.81
N ALA A 175 -2.47 28.10 0.83
CA ALA A 175 -2.00 28.70 -0.43
C ALA A 175 -3.15 29.31 -1.24
N LEU A 176 -4.31 28.65 -1.25
CA LEU A 176 -5.55 29.17 -1.82
C LEU A 176 -5.99 30.45 -1.10
N ALA A 177 -6.10 30.43 0.23
CA ALA A 177 -6.52 31.56 1.05
C ALA A 177 -5.58 32.77 0.95
N ARG A 178 -4.26 32.52 0.79
CA ARG A 178 -3.25 33.58 0.60
C ARG A 178 -3.13 34.03 -0.86
N HIS A 179 -3.99 33.57 -1.77
CA HIS A 179 -3.93 33.83 -3.21
C HIS A 179 -2.56 33.52 -3.85
N ARG A 180 -1.79 32.58 -3.28
CA ARG A 180 -0.46 32.16 -3.77
C ARG A 180 -0.53 30.94 -4.68
N LEU A 181 -1.65 30.76 -5.37
CA LEU A 181 -1.82 29.68 -6.32
C LEU A 181 -1.20 30.05 -7.69
N PRO A 182 -0.58 29.09 -8.40
CA PRO A 182 -0.08 29.32 -9.75
C PRO A 182 -1.19 29.85 -10.68
N ALA A 183 -0.86 30.76 -11.59
CA ALA A 183 -1.81 31.22 -12.61
C ALA A 183 -2.30 30.08 -13.52
N ASN A 184 -1.44 29.09 -13.78
CA ASN A 184 -1.78 27.91 -14.58
C ASN A 184 -2.66 26.93 -13.77
N ARG A 185 -3.88 26.67 -14.28
CA ARG A 185 -4.86 25.74 -13.69
C ARG A 185 -4.32 24.31 -13.52
N TRP A 186 -3.50 23.84 -14.46
CA TRP A 186 -2.88 22.52 -14.38
C TRP A 186 -1.92 22.42 -13.18
N ARG A 187 -1.05 23.44 -13.01
CA ARG A 187 -0.12 23.51 -11.87
C ARG A 187 -0.85 23.65 -10.53
N ARG A 188 -2.03 24.25 -10.52
CA ARG A 188 -2.90 24.28 -9.34
C ARG A 188 -3.45 22.90 -9.00
N GLY A 189 -4.00 22.18 -9.98
CA GLY A 189 -4.45 20.80 -9.77
C GLY A 189 -3.34 19.90 -9.23
N LEU A 190 -2.14 19.96 -9.84
CA LEU A 190 -0.97 19.19 -9.38
C LEU A 190 -0.58 19.48 -7.92
N ARG A 191 -0.85 20.68 -7.39
CA ARG A 191 -0.54 21.03 -6.00
C ARG A 191 -1.45 20.34 -4.98
N PHE A 192 -2.65 19.93 -5.39
CA PHE A 192 -3.61 19.23 -4.53
C PHE A 192 -3.46 17.71 -4.58
N LEU A 193 -2.70 17.18 -5.54
CA LEU A 193 -2.48 15.73 -5.67
C LEU A 193 -1.94 15.06 -4.39
N PRO A 194 -0.92 15.59 -3.68
CA PRO A 194 -0.43 14.95 -2.46
C PRO A 194 -1.51 14.79 -1.40
N ALA A 195 -2.40 15.77 -1.26
CA ALA A 195 -3.53 15.71 -0.33
C ALA A 195 -4.56 14.65 -0.76
N GLY A 196 -4.82 14.53 -2.08
CA GLY A 196 -5.70 13.49 -2.63
C GLY A 196 -5.16 12.07 -2.44
N PHE A 197 -3.88 11.82 -2.76
CA PHE A 197 -3.22 10.54 -2.50
C PHE A 197 -3.27 10.17 -1.01
N GLY A 198 -2.91 11.12 -0.14
CA GLY A 198 -2.99 10.93 1.31
C GLY A 198 -4.39 10.59 1.77
N THR A 199 -5.42 11.28 1.25
CA THR A 199 -6.82 11.03 1.59
C THR A 199 -7.25 9.61 1.21
N GLY A 200 -6.88 9.15 0.02
CA GLY A 200 -7.17 7.79 -0.42
C GLY A 200 -6.49 6.72 0.44
N LEU A 201 -5.20 6.88 0.74
CA LEU A 201 -4.46 5.95 1.59
C LEU A 201 -5.03 5.89 3.02
N VAL A 202 -5.33 7.05 3.59
CA VAL A 202 -5.98 7.15 4.91
C VAL A 202 -7.35 6.48 4.91
N ALA A 203 -8.13 6.64 3.84
CA ALA A 203 -9.44 5.99 3.71
C ALA A 203 -9.30 4.46 3.70
N VAL A 204 -8.38 3.90 2.89
CA VAL A 204 -8.13 2.45 2.81
C VAL A 204 -7.72 1.89 4.17
N VAL A 205 -6.77 2.53 4.86
CA VAL A 205 -6.36 2.10 6.21
C VAL A 205 -7.50 2.23 7.21
N SER A 206 -8.28 3.32 7.15
CA SER A 206 -9.42 3.50 8.06
C SER A 206 -10.47 2.41 7.86
N LEU A 207 -10.79 2.07 6.60
CA LEU A 207 -11.73 1.00 6.28
C LEU A 207 -11.23 -0.37 6.76
N SER A 208 -9.93 -0.64 6.65
CA SER A 208 -9.30 -1.85 7.18
C SER A 208 -9.40 -1.94 8.70
N VAL A 209 -9.00 -0.89 9.41
CA VAL A 209 -9.02 -0.82 10.89
C VAL A 209 -10.45 -0.90 11.44
N LEU A 210 -11.41 -0.26 10.76
CA LEU A 210 -12.84 -0.32 11.07
C LEU A 210 -13.50 -1.65 10.67
N ARG A 211 -12.74 -2.58 10.06
CA ARG A 211 -13.19 -3.91 9.63
C ARG A 211 -14.31 -3.89 8.59
N LEU A 212 -14.28 -2.88 7.72
CA LEU A 212 -15.26 -2.73 6.65
C LEU A 212 -14.76 -3.36 5.35
N VAL A 213 -13.51 -3.11 4.97
CA VAL A 213 -12.95 -3.55 3.69
C VAL A 213 -11.46 -3.85 3.85
N PRO A 214 -10.96 -5.02 3.39
CA PRO A 214 -9.53 -5.31 3.41
C PRO A 214 -8.77 -4.42 2.42
N PRO A 215 -7.52 -4.02 2.74
CA PRO A 215 -6.66 -3.22 1.87
C PRO A 215 -6.05 -4.08 0.75
N GLU A 216 -6.89 -4.58 -0.14
CA GLU A 216 -6.47 -5.33 -1.33
C GLU A 216 -6.16 -4.38 -2.50
N PRO A 217 -5.17 -4.70 -3.36
CA PRO A 217 -4.80 -3.84 -4.50
C PRO A 217 -5.98 -3.50 -5.42
N ALA A 218 -6.93 -4.43 -5.57
CA ALA A 218 -8.12 -4.25 -6.39
C ALA A 218 -9.05 -3.14 -5.89
N ILE A 219 -9.03 -2.83 -4.59
CA ILE A 219 -9.85 -1.79 -3.95
C ILE A 219 -9.00 -0.56 -3.65
N GLU A 220 -7.79 -0.76 -3.14
CA GLU A 220 -6.86 0.29 -2.78
C GLU A 220 -6.57 1.22 -3.97
N ILE A 221 -6.18 0.64 -5.12
CA ILE A 221 -5.74 1.43 -6.28
C ILE A 221 -6.87 2.34 -6.79
N PRO A 222 -8.10 1.85 -7.03
CA PRO A 222 -9.20 2.73 -7.44
C PRO A 222 -9.56 3.80 -6.40
N VAL A 223 -9.55 3.48 -5.10
CA VAL A 223 -9.88 4.45 -4.05
C VAL A 223 -8.83 5.56 -3.98
N VAL A 224 -7.54 5.20 -4.02
CA VAL A 224 -6.44 6.14 -3.97
C VAL A 224 -6.42 7.03 -5.21
N LEU A 225 -6.54 6.45 -6.41
CA LEU A 225 -6.59 7.20 -7.66
C LEU A 225 -7.84 8.07 -7.75
N GLY A 226 -8.99 7.58 -7.32
CA GLY A 226 -10.23 8.36 -7.27
C GLY A 226 -10.10 9.60 -6.39
N ALA A 227 -9.57 9.45 -5.17
CA ALA A 227 -9.31 10.57 -4.27
C ALA A 227 -8.29 11.57 -4.84
N ALA A 228 -7.23 11.08 -5.50
CA ALA A 228 -6.25 11.92 -6.17
C ALA A 228 -6.87 12.73 -7.32
N VAL A 229 -7.70 12.11 -8.16
CA VAL A 229 -8.42 12.79 -9.25
C VAL A 229 -9.37 13.85 -8.70
N ILE A 230 -10.15 13.54 -7.67
CA ILE A 230 -11.06 14.50 -7.04
C ILE A 230 -10.26 15.71 -6.50
N ALA A 231 -9.18 15.48 -5.77
CA ALA A 231 -8.35 16.56 -5.25
C ALA A 231 -7.72 17.40 -6.37
N PHE A 232 -7.25 16.75 -7.44
CA PHE A 232 -6.75 17.44 -8.63
C PHE A 232 -7.82 18.35 -9.25
N LEU A 233 -9.05 17.84 -9.43
CA LEU A 233 -10.17 18.61 -9.98
C LEU A 233 -10.53 19.80 -9.08
N LEU A 234 -10.57 19.60 -7.76
CA LEU A 234 -10.76 20.70 -6.79
C LEU A 234 -9.68 21.77 -6.98
N GLY A 235 -8.41 21.36 -7.06
CA GLY A 235 -7.30 22.25 -7.33
C GLY A 235 -7.41 22.96 -8.70
N TYR A 236 -7.86 22.27 -9.75
CA TYR A 236 -8.04 22.79 -11.10
C TYR A 236 -9.19 23.80 -11.22
N LEU A 237 -10.24 23.63 -10.41
CA LEU A 237 -11.45 24.47 -10.42
C LEU A 237 -11.38 25.67 -9.46
N THR A 238 -10.36 25.78 -8.60
CA THR A 238 -10.19 26.96 -7.75
C THR A 238 -10.18 28.30 -8.54
N PRO A 239 -10.65 29.42 -7.96
CA PRO A 239 -10.69 30.71 -8.65
C PRO A 239 -9.31 31.23 -9.06
N HIS A 240 -9.25 32.10 -10.07
CA HIS A 240 -7.99 32.78 -10.43
C HIS A 240 -7.59 33.76 -9.33
N PRO A 241 -6.29 33.90 -9.02
CA PRO A 241 -5.81 35.03 -8.24
C PRO A 241 -6.25 36.33 -8.96
N ALA A 242 -6.92 37.23 -8.25
CA ALA A 242 -7.25 38.54 -8.80
C ALA A 242 -5.94 39.26 -9.19
N PRO A 243 -5.89 39.98 -10.33
CA PRO A 243 -4.74 40.81 -10.64
C PRO A 243 -4.51 41.78 -9.48
N GLY A 244 -3.29 41.79 -8.94
CA GLY A 244 -2.91 42.76 -7.91
C GLY A 244 -3.07 44.19 -8.45
N PRO A 245 -3.29 45.19 -7.58
CA PRO A 245 -3.58 46.58 -7.97
C PRO A 245 -2.39 47.35 -8.57
N GLY A 246 -1.55 46.72 -9.39
CA GLY A 246 -0.36 47.35 -9.98
C GLY A 246 -0.02 46.88 -11.40
N GLY A 247 -0.97 46.27 -12.11
CA GLY A 247 -0.74 45.69 -13.44
C GLY A 247 -1.21 46.54 -14.62
N ASP A 248 -1.66 47.77 -14.38
CA ASP A 248 -2.27 48.64 -15.41
C ASP A 248 -1.57 49.99 -15.53
N GLU A 249 -0.28 50.06 -15.20
CA GLU A 249 0.59 51.12 -15.71
C GLU A 249 1.20 50.61 -17.01
N THR A 250 0.38 50.63 -18.07
CA THR A 250 0.94 50.72 -19.41
C THR A 250 1.73 52.02 -19.45
N VAL A 251 3.06 51.92 -19.32
CA VAL A 251 3.97 53.03 -19.62
C VAL A 251 3.71 53.40 -21.07
N ARG A 252 2.85 54.39 -21.27
CA ARG A 252 2.54 55.00 -22.55
C ARG A 252 3.79 55.75 -22.95
N PHE A 253 4.66 55.12 -23.74
CA PHE A 253 5.75 55.83 -24.40
C PHE A 253 5.14 56.96 -25.24
N PRO A 254 5.57 58.22 -25.07
CA PRO A 254 5.08 59.30 -25.92
C PRO A 254 5.48 59.03 -27.37
N ASP A 255 4.51 59.11 -28.29
CA ASP A 255 4.73 59.00 -29.74
C ASP A 255 5.73 60.07 -30.21
N ALA A 256 7.00 59.69 -30.37
CA ALA A 256 8.07 60.53 -30.86
C ALA A 256 8.15 60.53 -32.40
N THR A 257 7.03 60.75 -33.09
CA THR A 257 6.97 60.75 -34.57
C THR A 257 6.20 61.93 -35.18
N LYS A 258 6.24 63.09 -34.52
CA LYS A 258 5.92 64.36 -35.18
C LYS A 258 7.11 65.30 -35.01
N GLU A 259 7.46 65.98 -36.10
CA GLU A 259 8.58 66.93 -36.24
C GLU A 259 9.93 66.34 -36.65
N PHE A 260 10.06 65.91 -37.91
CA PHE A 260 11.25 66.19 -38.74
C PHE A 260 10.89 65.98 -40.22
N ASN A 261 10.13 66.91 -40.78
CA ASN A 261 10.18 67.18 -42.21
C ASN A 261 9.70 68.63 -42.45
N ARG A 262 10.67 69.54 -42.50
CA ARG A 262 10.52 70.89 -43.02
C ARG A 262 11.74 71.18 -43.88
#